data_AF-A0A3P1US14-F1
#
_entry.id   AF-A0A3P1US14-F1
#
_cell.length_a   1.000
_cell.length_b   1.000
_cell.length_c   1.000
_cell.angle_alpha   90.00
_cell.angle_beta   90.00
_cell.angle_gamma   90.00
#
_symmetry.space_group_name_H-M   'P 1'
#
loop_
_entity.id
_entity.type
_entity.pdbx_description
1 polymer ?
#
loop_
_entity_poly.entity_id
_entity_poly.type
_entity_poly.pdbx_seq_one_letter_code
_entity_poly.pdbx_strand_id
1 'polypeptide(L)'
;MSETGSVAIKPADIVTLARGVRLRVDEVRGQTVLLAPERAMALDDIAILIVNALDGVRSIDAICDAFALEFNAPREQVGSDVLAFVQELANRRMIEVQT
;
A
#
# COMPACT_ATOMS: atom_id res chain seq x y z
N MET A 1 -8.86 8.23 -25.74
CA MET A 1 -9.23 8.67 -24.38
C MET A 1 -8.88 7.50 -23.48
N SER A 2 -7.82 7.62 -22.68
CA SER A 2 -7.29 6.49 -21.92
C SER A 2 -8.23 6.14 -20.77
N GLU A 3 -8.99 5.06 -20.93
CA GLU A 3 -9.62 4.38 -19.80
C GLU A 3 -8.48 3.83 -18.94
N THR A 4 -8.09 4.62 -17.93
CA THR A 4 -7.22 4.12 -16.87
C THR A 4 -8.10 3.19 -16.05
N GLY A 5 -8.14 1.91 -16.44
CA GLY A 5 -8.84 0.87 -15.68
C GLY A 5 -8.29 0.90 -14.25
N SER A 6 -9.07 1.45 -13.33
CA SER A 6 -8.82 1.32 -11.91
C SER A 6 -8.98 -0.17 -11.61
N VAL A 7 -7.88 -0.82 -11.24
CA VAL A 7 -7.91 -2.21 -10.79
C VAL A 7 -8.59 -2.21 -9.44
N ALA A 8 -9.74 -2.87 -9.34
CA ALA A 8 -10.42 -3.07 -8.07
C ALA A 8 -9.63 -4.08 -7.25
N ILE A 9 -9.08 -3.63 -6.11
CA ILE A 9 -8.29 -4.45 -5.21
C ILE A 9 -9.23 -5.25 -4.32
N LYS A 10 -8.99 -6.56 -4.20
CA LYS A 10 -9.74 -7.47 -3.33
C LYS A 10 -8.89 -7.87 -2.12
N PRO A 11 -9.50 -8.20 -0.98
CA PRO A 11 -8.77 -8.66 0.21
C PRO A 11 -7.92 -9.91 -0.03
N ALA A 12 -8.32 -10.77 -0.96
CA ALA A 12 -7.58 -11.98 -1.32
C ALA A 12 -6.38 -11.72 -2.24
N ASP A 13 -6.25 -10.53 -2.82
CA ASP A 13 -5.20 -10.23 -3.79
C ASP A 13 -3.84 -10.13 -3.10
N ILE A 14 -2.80 -10.59 -3.81
CA ILE A 14 -1.41 -10.42 -3.41
C ILE A 14 -0.84 -9.23 -4.18
N VAL A 15 -0.34 -8.25 -3.44
CA VAL A 15 0.08 -6.96 -3.99
C VAL A 15 1.54 -6.72 -3.70
N THR A 16 2.25 -6.16 -4.68
CA THR A 16 3.63 -5.74 -4.56
C THR A 16 3.82 -4.33 -5.09
N LEU A 17 4.92 -3.66 -4.70
CA LEU A 17 5.27 -2.35 -5.24
C LEU A 17 5.61 -2.45 -6.73
N ALA A 18 5.13 -1.48 -7.51
CA ALA A 18 5.41 -1.43 -8.94
C ALA A 18 6.91 -1.16 -9.19
N ARG A 19 7.38 -1.54 -10.38
CA ARG A 19 8.77 -1.30 -10.79
C ARG A 19 9.16 0.18 -10.69
N GLY A 20 10.29 0.44 -10.03
CA GLY A 20 10.80 1.80 -9.82
C GLY A 20 10.13 2.54 -8.66
N VAL A 21 9.15 1.92 -7.99
CA VAL A 21 8.56 2.45 -6.76
C VAL A 21 9.42 2.04 -5.56
N ARG A 22 9.79 3.00 -4.72
CA ARG A 22 10.65 2.77 -3.54
C ARG A 22 10.36 3.75 -2.41
N LEU A 23 10.48 3.28 -1.18
CA LEU A 23 10.51 4.13 0.00
C LEU A 23 11.84 4.90 0.08
N ARG A 24 11.76 6.16 0.45
CA ARG A 24 12.89 7.03 0.70
C ARG A 24 12.62 7.90 1.92
N VAL A 25 13.54 7.92 2.87
CA VAL A 25 13.51 8.88 3.97
C VAL A 25 14.03 10.22 3.47
N ASP A 26 13.25 11.28 3.66
CA ASP A 26 13.65 12.66 3.44
C ASP A 26 14.09 13.25 4.79
N GLU A 27 15.39 13.25 5.06
CA GLU A 27 15.97 13.72 6.32
C GLU A 27 15.81 15.24 6.51
N VAL A 28 15.69 16.00 5.41
CA VAL A 28 15.52 17.46 5.45
C VAL A 28 14.14 17.84 5.96
N ARG A 29 13.12 17.08 5.56
CA ARG A 29 11.72 17.29 5.94
C ARG A 29 11.24 16.36 7.05
N GLY A 30 12.09 15.45 7.52
CA GLY A 30 11.77 14.49 8.57
C GLY A 30 10.59 13.58 8.24
N GLN A 31 10.39 13.23 6.96
CA GLN A 31 9.26 12.41 6.51
C GLN A 31 9.70 11.31 5.55
N THR A 32 8.94 10.23 5.46
CA THR A 32 9.17 9.20 4.46
C THR A 32 8.31 9.45 3.25
N VAL A 33 8.90 9.33 2.07
CA VAL A 33 8.20 9.49 0.79
C VAL A 33 8.28 8.19 -0.02
N LEU A 34 7.17 7.83 -0.65
CA LEU A 34 7.10 6.82 -1.68
C LEU A 34 7.40 7.48 -3.02
N LEU A 35 8.54 7.13 -3.60
CA LEU A 35 8.96 7.63 -4.91
C LEU A 35 8.52 6.66 -5.98
N ALA A 36 7.75 7.13 -6.96
CA ALA A 36 7.43 6.47 -8.21
C ALA A 36 8.14 7.20 -9.37
N PRO A 37 8.27 6.57 -10.56
CA PRO A 37 8.97 7.17 -11.70
C PRO A 37 8.46 8.57 -12.09
N GLU A 38 7.16 8.81 -11.96
CA GLU A 38 6.51 10.07 -12.36
C GLU A 38 6.03 10.93 -11.18
N ARG A 39 6.00 10.39 -9.95
CA ARG A 39 5.32 11.01 -8.79
C ARG A 39 5.99 10.66 -7.47
N ALA A 40 5.84 11.51 -6.47
CA ALA A 40 6.19 11.22 -5.08
C ALA A 40 4.97 11.40 -4.18
N MET A 41 4.86 10.58 -3.14
CA MET A 41 3.79 10.66 -2.14
C MET A 41 4.40 10.62 -0.74
N ALA A 42 4.11 11.60 0.10
CA ALA A 42 4.49 11.56 1.50
C ALA A 42 3.66 10.50 2.23
N LEU A 43 4.30 9.72 3.09
CA LEU A 43 3.69 8.68 3.89
C LEU A 43 3.81 9.02 5.38
N ASP A 44 2.76 8.71 6.12
CA ASP A 44 2.81 8.60 7.58
C ASP A 44 3.32 7.22 8.00
N ASP A 45 3.48 7.02 9.32
CA ASP A 45 4.01 5.79 9.88
C ASP A 45 3.16 4.55 9.54
N ILE A 46 1.83 4.68 9.51
CA ILE A 46 0.92 3.58 9.18
C ILE A 46 1.03 3.22 7.70
N ALA A 47 1.07 4.22 6.82
CA ALA A 47 1.26 4.04 5.41
C ALA A 47 2.62 3.37 5.09
N ILE A 48 3.69 3.73 5.81
CA ILE A 48 5.00 3.08 5.69
C ILE A 48 4.89 1.59 6.08
N LEU A 49 4.20 1.28 7.17
CA LEU A 49 4.00 -0.11 7.61
C LEU A 49 3.23 -0.91 6.55
N ILE A 50 2.14 -0.37 6.02
CA ILE A 50 1.37 -1.01 4.95
C ILE A 50 2.27 -1.27 3.74
N VAL A 51 3.01 -0.26 3.26
CA VAL A 51 3.91 -0.41 2.11
C VAL A 51 4.97 -1.48 2.35
N ASN A 52 5.56 -1.56 3.55
CA ASN A 52 6.53 -2.61 3.88
C ASN A 52 5.90 -4.00 3.96
N ALA A 53 4.60 -4.10 4.26
CA ALA A 53 3.87 -5.36 4.27
C ALA A 53 3.51 -5.86 2.86
N LEU A 54 3.49 -4.98 1.84
CA LEU A 54 3.26 -5.33 0.43
C LEU A 54 4.48 -5.99 -0.20
N ASP A 55 4.79 -7.19 0.27
CA ASP A 55 5.95 -8.00 -0.14
C ASP A 55 5.70 -8.83 -1.42
N GLY A 56 4.46 -8.87 -1.92
CA GLY A 56 4.09 -9.73 -3.05
C GLY A 56 4.01 -11.22 -2.70
N VAL A 57 3.95 -11.57 -1.43
CA VAL A 57 3.83 -12.96 -0.93
C VAL A 57 2.52 -13.15 -0.17
N ARG A 58 2.16 -12.20 0.70
CA ARG A 58 0.96 -12.26 1.53
C ARG A 58 -0.21 -11.56 0.86
N SER A 59 -1.42 -12.09 1.09
CA SER A 59 -2.66 -11.40 0.70
C SER A 59 -2.94 -10.21 1.63
N ILE A 60 -3.75 -9.27 1.17
CA ILE A 60 -4.18 -8.13 1.99
C ILE A 60 -4.89 -8.61 3.27
N ASP A 61 -5.73 -9.64 3.19
CA ASP A 61 -6.42 -10.21 4.35
C ASP A 61 -5.45 -10.69 5.44
N ALA A 62 -4.36 -11.35 5.03
CA ALA A 62 -3.34 -11.83 5.96
C ALA A 62 -2.54 -10.68 6.58
N ILE A 63 -2.29 -9.61 5.83
CA ILE A 63 -1.68 -8.37 6.35
C ILE A 63 -2.61 -7.71 7.37
N CYS A 64 -3.91 -7.62 7.07
CA CYS A 64 -4.91 -7.07 7.99
C CYS A 64 -5.03 -7.88 9.28
N ASP A 65 -4.89 -9.21 9.22
CA ASP A 65 -4.90 -10.07 10.42
C ASP A 65 -3.68 -9.80 11.29
N ALA A 66 -2.50 -9.69 10.67
CA ALA A 66 -1.26 -9.37 11.37
C ALA A 66 -1.35 -8.00 12.04
N PHE A 67 -1.84 -6.98 11.33
CA PHE A 67 -1.97 -5.62 11.87
C PHE A 67 -3.05 -5.50 12.95
N ALA A 68 -4.18 -6.19 12.81
CA ALA A 68 -5.20 -6.22 13.86
C ALA A 68 -4.64 -6.78 15.18
N LEU A 69 -3.81 -7.83 15.09
CA LEU A 69 -3.12 -8.41 16.24
C LEU A 69 -2.02 -7.49 16.78
N GLU A 70 -1.19 -6.91 15.91
CA GLU A 70 -0.06 -6.05 16.29
C GLU A 70 -0.51 -4.75 16.96
N PHE A 71 -1.55 -4.11 16.42
CA PHE A 71 -2.09 -2.85 16.93
C PHE A 71 -3.23 -3.03 17.92
N ASN A 72 -3.64 -4.27 18.23
CA ASN A 72 -4.78 -4.60 19.07
C ASN A 72 -6.05 -3.79 18.69
N ALA A 73 -6.31 -3.73 17.38
CA ALA A 73 -7.36 -2.91 16.78
C ALA A 73 -8.41 -3.79 16.07
N PRO A 74 -9.65 -3.33 15.88
CA PRO A 74 -10.67 -4.09 15.17
C PRO A 74 -10.25 -4.41 13.74
N ARG A 75 -10.28 -5.69 13.35
CA ARG A 75 -9.92 -6.16 12.01
C ARG A 75 -10.69 -5.43 10.90
N GLU A 76 -11.96 -5.13 11.12
CA GLU A 76 -12.78 -4.43 10.13
C GLU A 76 -12.27 -3.01 9.85
N GLN A 77 -11.85 -2.29 10.90
CA GLN A 77 -11.29 -0.94 10.78
C GLN A 77 -9.94 -1.00 10.05
N VAL A 78 -9.04 -1.87 10.50
CA VAL A 78 -7.73 -2.08 9.87
C VAL A 78 -7.90 -2.49 8.40
N GLY A 79 -8.81 -3.42 8.12
CA GLY A 79 -9.09 -3.89 6.78
C GLY A 79 -9.59 -2.79 5.85
N SER A 80 -10.52 -1.96 6.33
CA SER A 80 -11.02 -0.81 5.57
C SER A 80 -9.92 0.19 5.26
N ASP A 81 -9.08 0.53 6.25
CA ASP A 81 -8.01 1.50 6.09
C ASP A 81 -6.92 0.98 5.13
N VAL A 82 -6.49 -0.27 5.30
CA VAL A 82 -5.50 -0.92 4.43
C VAL A 82 -6.04 -1.03 3.00
N LEU A 83 -7.27 -1.49 2.80
CA LEU A 83 -7.86 -1.64 1.47
C LEU A 83 -8.00 -0.29 0.77
N ALA A 84 -8.47 0.75 1.48
CA ALA A 84 -8.58 2.10 0.94
C ALA A 84 -7.21 2.64 0.51
N PHE A 85 -6.19 2.45 1.34
CA PHE A 85 -4.84 2.90 1.04
C PHE A 85 -4.22 2.15 -0.15
N VAL A 86 -4.35 0.82 -0.19
CA VAL A 86 -3.85 0.00 -1.31
C VAL A 86 -4.60 0.36 -2.61
N GLN A 87 -5.91 0.61 -2.55
CA GLN A 87 -6.69 1.07 -3.70
C GLN A 87 -6.21 2.44 -4.21
N GLU A 88 -5.82 3.36 -3.31
CA GLU A 88 -5.22 4.63 -3.69
C GLU A 88 -3.88 4.43 -4.42
N LEU A 89 -3.02 3.53 -3.92
CA LEU A 89 -1.77 3.19 -4.58
C LEU A 89 -2.02 2.57 -5.97
N ALA A 90 -3.04 1.73 -6.12
CA ALA A 90 -3.44 1.16 -7.41
C ALA A 90 -3.84 2.26 -8.41
N ASN A 91 -4.66 3.22 -7.96
CA ASN A 91 -5.10 4.36 -8.77
C ASN A 91 -3.92 5.23 -9.23
N ARG A 92 -2.86 5.31 -8.42
CA ARG A 92 -1.63 6.05 -8.73
C ARG A 92 -0.61 5.21 -9.51
N ARG A 93 -0.92 3.98 -9.91
CA ARG A 93 -0.01 3.03 -10.59
C ARG A 93 1.27 2.76 -9.78
N MET A 94 1.18 2.76 -8.45
CA MET A 94 2.32 2.55 -7.55
C MET A 94 2.50 1.09 -7.10
N ILE A 95 1.54 0.22 -7.42
CA ILE A 95 1.52 -1.19 -7.07
C ILE A 95 1.10 -2.05 -8.25
N GLU A 96 1.43 -3.33 -8.17
CA GLU A 96 1.05 -4.38 -9.11
C GLU A 96 0.33 -5.50 -8.35
N VAL A 97 -0.77 -5.99 -8.93
CA VAL A 97 -1.53 -7.12 -8.39
C VAL A 97 -1.04 -8.39 -9.06
N GLN A 98 -0.69 -9.39 -8.27
CA GLN A 98 -0.40 -10.74 -8.75
C GLN A 98 -1.68 -11.57 -8.65
N THR A 99 -2.16 -12.03 -9.80
CA THR A 99 -3.28 -12.99 -9.94
C THR A 99 -2.75 -14.41 -9.89
#